data_AF-A0A350D8Z5-F1
#
_entry.id   AF-A0A350D8Z5-F1
#
_cell.length_a   1.000
_cell.length_b   1.000
_cell.length_c   1.000
_cell.angle_alpha   90.00
_cell.angle_beta   90.00
_cell.angle_gamma   90.00
#
_symmetry.space_group_name_H-M   'P 1'
#
loop_
_entity.id
_entity.type
_entity.pdbx_description
1 polymer ?
#
loop_
_entity_poly.entity_id
_entity_poly.type
_entity_poly.pdbx_seq_one_letter_code
_entity_poly.pdbx_strand_id
1 'polypeptide(L)'
;MENGVLNGGKFKLKVFPDRAVRRRILLSVGFCGGVILILSSLYCSGKEKKMNTEAKEREAYSNIEDDSDWKKLPPPRPGEWLAVFHEEGQTLEEYKKEVKNLRTEQRTTIYIQPLGVVNEKVCRDMREYAELFFSVPAVLNEPLPVPQGCYNEQKRQFDAVKILKWLFDKRPEDALAYVAVMERDLYVENLNFVFGIGSFNERVGVYSIIRFRSAYPTLIRRAMATLTHEIGHILSMEHCIFYECLMCGSNSLAESDRRPVHLCPICLSKLEWNLKFDRKERYQKLRDFYKKVGLNREANFAHRQSIRK
;
A
#
# COMPACT_ATOMS: atom_id res chain seq x y z
N MET A 1 13.11 0.07 -20.25
CA MET A 1 11.92 0.95 -20.31
C MET A 1 11.45 1.13 -18.88
N GLU A 2 11.45 2.37 -18.41
CA GLU A 2 11.49 2.76 -17.00
C GLU A 2 10.19 2.46 -16.25
N ASN A 3 10.34 1.98 -15.01
CA ASN A 3 9.27 1.88 -14.03
C ASN A 3 8.67 3.29 -13.81
N GLY A 4 7.42 3.50 -14.24
CA GLY A 4 6.80 4.82 -14.22
C GLY A 4 6.48 5.29 -12.80
N VAL A 5 7.38 6.07 -12.19
CA VAL A 5 7.02 7.03 -11.15
C VAL A 5 6.34 8.19 -11.87
N LEU A 6 5.03 8.36 -11.70
CA LEU A 6 4.35 9.56 -12.18
C LEU A 6 4.79 10.74 -11.29
N ASN A 7 5.74 11.54 -11.78
CA ASN A 7 6.15 12.80 -11.15
C ASN A 7 5.08 13.87 -11.38
N GLY A 8 4.00 13.80 -10.60
CA GLY A 8 2.95 14.82 -10.56
C GLY A 8 3.33 15.98 -9.62
N GLY A 9 4.45 16.65 -9.86
CA GLY A 9 4.87 17.92 -9.24
C GLY A 9 5.11 17.97 -7.72
N LYS A 10 4.48 17.10 -6.92
CA LYS A 10 4.61 16.96 -5.46
C LYS A 10 4.32 15.55 -4.94
N PHE A 11 3.58 14.73 -5.68
CA PHE A 11 3.20 13.37 -5.25
C PHE A 11 4.11 12.31 -5.89
N LYS A 12 4.85 11.54 -5.09
CA LYS A 12 5.42 10.25 -5.55
C LYS A 12 4.34 9.19 -5.37
N LEU A 13 3.71 8.82 -6.49
CA LEU A 13 2.70 7.79 -6.54
C LEU A 13 3.29 6.52 -7.16
N LYS A 14 3.08 5.37 -6.53
CA LYS A 14 3.26 4.06 -7.16
C LYS A 14 1.87 3.68 -7.69
N VAL A 15 1.65 3.86 -8.99
CA VAL A 15 0.36 3.61 -9.65
C VAL A 15 0.58 2.54 -10.72
N PHE A 16 -0.28 1.54 -10.81
CA PHE A 16 0.03 0.38 -11.65
C PHE A 16 -1.11 -0.15 -12.54
N PRO A 17 -0.85 -0.33 -13.85
CA PRO A 17 -1.87 -0.63 -14.87
C PRO A 17 -2.58 -1.97 -14.74
N ASP A 18 -3.83 -1.98 -15.19
CA ASP A 18 -4.45 -3.15 -15.82
C ASP A 18 -4.06 -3.21 -17.32
N ARG A 19 -3.93 -4.44 -17.85
CA ARG A 19 -3.40 -4.76 -19.18
C ARG A 19 -4.27 -4.17 -20.30
N ALA A 20 -3.77 -3.17 -21.04
CA ALA A 20 -3.99 -3.03 -22.50
C ALA A 20 -3.34 -1.75 -23.10
N VAL A 21 -2.01 -1.66 -23.23
CA VAL A 21 -1.42 -0.79 -24.28
C VAL A 21 -0.16 -1.45 -24.84
N ARG A 22 -0.32 -2.15 -25.97
CA ARG A 22 0.77 -2.44 -26.91
C ARG A 22 0.54 -1.58 -28.15
N ARG A 23 1.45 -0.66 -28.46
CA ARG A 23 1.78 -0.27 -29.85
C ARG A 23 3.12 0.47 -29.91
N ARG A 24 3.96 0.01 -30.85
CA ARG A 24 5.26 0.57 -31.24
C ARG A 24 5.11 1.96 -31.85
N ILE A 25 6.01 2.88 -31.51
CA ILE A 25 6.54 3.89 -32.44
C ILE A 25 8.06 3.99 -32.22
N LEU A 26 8.80 3.82 -33.32
CA LEU A 26 10.23 4.01 -33.49
C LEU A 26 10.45 5.39 -34.15
N LEU A 27 11.69 5.91 -34.05
CA LEU A 27 12.27 7.12 -34.70
C LEU A 27 12.13 8.41 -33.85
N SER A 28 13.13 9.29 -33.69
CA SER A 28 14.37 9.52 -34.44
C SER A 28 15.41 10.28 -33.60
N VAL A 29 16.68 10.12 -34.01
CA VAL A 29 17.91 10.75 -33.54
C VAL A 29 17.93 12.27 -33.78
N GLY A 30 18.61 13.02 -32.91
CA GLY A 30 19.05 14.39 -33.15
C GLY A 30 20.18 14.79 -32.21
N PHE A 31 21.40 14.88 -32.74
CA PHE A 31 22.63 15.28 -32.05
C PHE A 31 22.97 16.73 -32.44
N CYS A 32 23.29 17.57 -31.46
CA CYS A 32 24.10 18.81 -31.55
C CYS A 32 24.26 19.25 -30.09
N GLY A 33 25.43 19.29 -29.46
CA GLY A 33 26.68 19.90 -29.88
C GLY A 33 26.97 21.01 -28.86
N GLY A 34 27.97 20.84 -27.99
CA GLY A 34 28.33 21.86 -27.00
C GLY A 34 29.20 21.34 -25.85
N VAL A 35 30.52 21.46 -26.03
CA VAL A 35 31.59 21.23 -25.04
C VAL A 35 31.39 22.11 -23.81
N ILE A 36 31.68 21.61 -22.59
CA ILE A 36 32.34 22.38 -21.50
C ILE A 36 32.89 21.45 -20.40
N LEU A 37 34.22 21.54 -20.29
CA LEU A 37 35.13 21.48 -19.13
C LEU A 37 35.04 20.33 -18.11
N ILE A 38 36.07 19.49 -18.20
CA ILE A 38 36.59 18.61 -17.14
C ILE A 38 37.12 19.49 -16.00
N LEU A 39 36.45 19.46 -14.84
CA LEU A 39 37.06 19.80 -13.55
C LEU A 39 36.88 18.61 -12.62
N SER A 40 37.94 17.82 -12.55
CA SER A 40 38.16 16.76 -11.58
C SER A 40 38.17 17.34 -10.16
N SER A 41 37.05 17.20 -9.47
CA SER A 41 37.04 17.14 -8.01
C SER A 41 36.60 15.74 -7.63
N LEU A 42 37.52 14.95 -7.07
CA LEU A 42 37.19 13.70 -6.40
C LEU A 42 36.34 14.03 -5.18
N TYR A 43 35.03 14.19 -5.37
CA TYR A 43 34.07 13.92 -4.32
C TYR A 43 33.72 12.44 -4.44
N CYS A 44 34.47 11.61 -3.72
CA CYS A 44 34.12 10.22 -3.48
C CYS A 44 32.91 10.21 -2.53
N SER A 45 31.73 10.60 -3.04
CA SER A 45 30.47 10.24 -2.41
C SER A 45 30.31 8.75 -2.65
N GLY A 46 30.80 7.96 -1.70
CA GLY A 46 30.53 6.53 -1.64
C GLY A 46 29.03 6.35 -1.51
N LYS A 47 28.32 6.28 -2.65
CA LYS A 47 26.95 5.78 -2.67
C LYS A 47 27.06 4.33 -2.21
N GLU A 48 26.57 4.03 -1.00
CA GLU A 48 26.35 2.65 -0.55
C GLU A 48 25.71 1.90 -1.72
N LYS A 49 26.36 0.84 -2.18
CA LYS A 49 25.86 0.04 -3.30
C LYS A 49 24.58 -0.64 -2.81
N LYS A 50 23.42 -0.25 -3.36
CA LYS A 50 22.14 -0.89 -3.03
C LYS A 50 22.25 -2.41 -3.24
N MET A 51 21.70 -3.17 -2.30
CA MET A 51 21.71 -4.63 -2.35
C MET A 51 20.87 -5.13 -3.52
N ASN A 52 21.33 -6.20 -4.18
CA ASN A 52 20.52 -6.90 -5.17
C ASN A 52 19.46 -7.79 -4.48
N THR A 53 18.46 -8.26 -5.24
CA THR A 53 17.33 -9.03 -4.71
C THR A 53 17.78 -10.28 -3.93
N GLU A 54 18.75 -11.03 -4.43
CA GLU A 54 19.27 -12.23 -3.73
C GLU A 54 19.92 -11.90 -2.38
N ALA A 55 20.69 -10.80 -2.31
CA ALA A 55 21.30 -10.36 -1.07
C ALA A 55 20.22 -9.88 -0.08
N LYS A 56 19.19 -9.19 -0.56
CA LYS A 56 18.04 -8.79 0.25
C LYS A 56 17.26 -9.99 0.78
N GLU A 57 17.05 -11.02 -0.03
CA GLU A 57 16.42 -12.27 0.42
C GLU A 57 17.23 -12.93 1.53
N ARG A 58 18.56 -13.04 1.37
CA ARG A 58 19.43 -13.59 2.41
C ARG A 58 19.32 -12.83 3.72
N GLU A 59 19.39 -11.49 3.69
CA GLU A 59 19.23 -10.65 4.88
C GLU A 59 17.82 -10.76 5.49
N ALA A 60 16.80 -10.73 4.63
CA ALA A 60 15.40 -10.81 5.02
C ALA A 60 15.10 -12.10 5.80
N TYR A 61 15.71 -13.23 5.41
CA TYR A 61 15.51 -14.52 6.07
C TYR A 61 16.47 -14.75 7.25
N SER A 62 17.69 -14.20 7.24
CA SER A 62 18.67 -14.46 8.31
C SER A 62 18.23 -13.97 9.68
N ASN A 63 17.35 -12.97 9.72
CA ASN A 63 16.92 -12.31 10.95
C ASN A 63 15.55 -12.83 11.46
N ILE A 64 15.03 -13.92 10.90
CA ILE A 64 13.75 -14.50 11.31
C ILE A 64 13.99 -15.81 12.02
N GLU A 65 13.74 -15.83 13.34
CA GLU A 65 13.95 -17.02 14.18
C GLU A 65 12.93 -18.14 13.88
N ASP A 66 11.66 -17.78 13.64
CA ASP A 66 10.61 -18.72 13.30
C ASP A 66 9.61 -18.04 12.34
N ASP A 67 9.49 -18.58 11.12
CA ASP A 67 8.56 -18.17 10.07
C ASP A 67 7.51 -19.24 9.73
N SER A 68 7.37 -20.30 10.55
CA SER A 68 6.55 -21.49 10.24
C SER A 68 5.08 -21.22 9.89
N ASP A 69 4.52 -20.13 10.38
CA ASP A 69 3.14 -19.69 10.08
C ASP A 69 3.01 -18.90 8.77
N TRP A 70 4.12 -18.53 8.14
CA TRP A 70 4.17 -17.73 6.93
C TRP A 70 4.74 -18.51 5.76
N LYS A 71 4.01 -18.47 4.65
CA LYS A 71 4.42 -19.14 3.42
C LYS A 71 5.32 -18.22 2.60
N LYS A 72 6.50 -18.70 2.22
CA LYS A 72 7.39 -18.01 1.27
C LYS A 72 6.68 -17.79 -0.07
N LEU A 73 6.98 -16.68 -0.72
CA LEU A 73 6.30 -16.31 -1.96
C LEU A 73 6.70 -17.30 -3.07
N PRO A 74 5.75 -18.02 -3.70
CA PRO A 74 6.09 -18.88 -4.82
C PRO A 74 6.42 -18.04 -6.06
N PRO A 75 7.10 -18.63 -7.07
CA PRO A 75 7.28 -17.99 -8.37
C PRO A 75 5.95 -17.50 -8.96
N PRO A 76 5.92 -16.32 -9.61
CA PRO A 76 4.69 -15.74 -10.11
C PRO A 76 4.13 -16.53 -11.29
N ARG A 77 2.81 -16.63 -11.35
CA ARG A 77 2.09 -17.23 -12.48
C ARG A 77 1.99 -16.24 -13.65
N PRO A 78 1.79 -16.70 -14.89
CA PRO A 78 1.60 -15.81 -16.03
C PRO A 78 0.47 -14.79 -15.78
N GLY A 79 0.81 -13.50 -15.84
CA GLY A 79 -0.11 -12.39 -15.64
C GLY A 79 -0.29 -11.91 -14.20
N GLU A 80 0.28 -12.60 -13.22
CA GLU A 80 0.42 -12.08 -11.85
C GLU A 80 1.38 -10.89 -11.79
N TRP A 81 1.34 -10.15 -10.69
CA TRP A 81 2.07 -8.90 -10.53
C TRP A 81 3.56 -9.04 -10.88
N LEU A 82 4.26 -9.93 -10.19
CA LEU A 82 5.71 -10.11 -10.33
C LEU A 82 6.11 -10.80 -11.64
N ALA A 83 5.16 -11.32 -12.43
CA ALA A 83 5.43 -11.79 -13.79
C ALA A 83 5.43 -10.63 -14.81
N VAL A 84 4.91 -9.46 -14.43
CA VAL A 84 4.77 -8.28 -15.30
C VAL A 84 5.66 -7.12 -14.82
N PHE A 85 5.75 -6.92 -13.52
CA PHE A 85 6.45 -5.82 -12.89
C PHE A 85 7.67 -6.30 -12.11
N HIS A 86 8.79 -5.62 -12.29
CA HIS A 86 9.98 -5.83 -11.48
C HIS A 86 9.88 -5.04 -10.19
N GLU A 87 10.09 -5.72 -9.06
CA GLU A 87 10.10 -5.16 -7.72
C GLU A 87 11.40 -5.57 -7.04
N GLU A 88 12.11 -4.61 -6.44
CA GLU A 88 13.36 -4.89 -5.73
C GLU A 88 13.10 -5.49 -4.34
N GLY A 89 11.90 -5.25 -3.79
CA GLY A 89 11.60 -5.51 -2.39
C GLY A 89 12.35 -4.57 -1.45
N GLN A 90 12.00 -4.64 -0.16
CA GLN A 90 12.56 -3.77 0.86
C GLN A 90 12.79 -4.58 2.14
N THR A 91 14.01 -4.60 2.66
CA THR A 91 14.32 -5.24 3.96
C THR A 91 13.88 -4.36 5.13
N LEU A 92 14.02 -4.84 6.38
CA LEU A 92 13.79 -4.00 7.56
C LEU A 92 14.83 -2.87 7.67
N GLU A 93 16.10 -3.14 7.37
CA GLU A 93 17.16 -2.12 7.47
C GLU A 93 17.01 -1.05 6.40
N GLU A 94 16.65 -1.44 5.17
CA GLU A 94 16.29 -0.46 4.13
C GLU A 94 15.09 0.38 4.54
N TYR A 95 14.04 -0.24 5.09
CA TYR A 95 12.87 0.48 5.60
C TYR A 95 13.26 1.53 6.64
N LYS A 96 14.09 1.18 7.63
CA LYS A 96 14.55 2.12 8.66
C LYS A 96 15.31 3.31 8.09
N LYS A 97 16.09 3.10 7.02
CA LYS A 97 16.84 4.15 6.31
C LYS A 97 15.96 5.04 5.42
N GLU A 98 14.90 4.48 4.84
CA GLU A 98 14.11 5.13 3.78
C GLU A 98 12.74 5.67 4.25
N VAL A 99 12.26 5.27 5.43
CA VAL A 99 10.96 5.66 5.97
C VAL A 99 10.81 7.18 6.08
N LYS A 100 9.66 7.69 5.61
CA LYS A 100 9.35 9.13 5.62
C LYS A 100 8.24 9.50 6.57
N ASN A 101 7.27 8.59 6.71
CA ASN A 101 6.10 8.80 7.54
C ASN A 101 6.22 7.92 8.79
N LEU A 102 6.79 8.53 9.83
CA LEU A 102 6.90 7.96 11.16
C LEU A 102 5.74 8.42 12.04
N ARG A 103 5.27 7.52 12.91
CA ARG A 103 4.48 7.93 14.07
C ARG A 103 5.35 8.84 14.94
N THR A 104 4.78 9.98 15.33
CA THR A 104 5.40 10.94 16.26
C THR A 104 4.35 11.38 17.26
N GLU A 105 4.75 12.14 18.28
CA GLU A 105 3.80 12.71 19.26
C GLU A 105 2.73 13.59 18.59
N GLN A 106 3.08 14.24 17.47
CA GLN A 106 2.20 15.09 16.68
C GLN A 106 1.53 14.35 15.52
N ARG A 107 1.81 13.06 15.29
CA ARG A 107 1.25 12.28 14.17
C ARG A 107 0.84 10.91 14.65
N THR A 108 -0.41 10.79 15.07
CA THR A 108 -0.88 9.70 15.92
C THR A 108 -2.12 9.00 15.38
N THR A 109 -2.92 9.66 14.54
CA THR A 109 -4.29 9.21 14.23
C THR A 109 -4.45 8.79 12.77
N ILE A 110 -5.17 7.71 12.52
CA ILE A 110 -5.62 7.32 11.18
C ILE A 110 -7.02 7.86 10.95
N TYR A 111 -7.22 8.60 9.87
CA TYR A 111 -8.53 9.13 9.50
C TYR A 111 -9.07 8.41 8.28
N ILE A 112 -10.32 7.95 8.37
CA ILE A 112 -11.06 7.37 7.25
C ILE A 112 -12.14 8.37 6.82
N GLN A 113 -12.08 8.80 5.55
CA GLN A 113 -13.00 9.76 4.96
C GLN A 113 -13.91 9.09 3.92
N PRO A 114 -15.18 8.80 4.22
CA PRO A 114 -16.13 8.43 3.18
C PRO A 114 -16.30 9.59 2.19
N LEU A 115 -16.20 9.29 0.89
CA LEU A 115 -16.52 10.22 -0.20
C LEU A 115 -17.76 9.74 -0.95
N GLY A 116 -18.81 10.54 -0.88
CA GLY A 116 -20.15 10.19 -1.36
C GLY A 116 -20.84 9.17 -0.45
N VAL A 117 -21.77 8.42 -1.02
CA VAL A 117 -22.49 7.36 -0.31
C VAL A 117 -21.63 6.10 -0.29
N VAL A 118 -21.29 5.64 0.91
CA VAL A 118 -20.58 4.39 1.18
C VAL A 118 -21.34 3.65 2.28
N ASN A 119 -21.41 2.33 2.18
CA ASN A 119 -22.06 1.51 3.19
C ASN A 119 -21.50 1.79 4.60
N GLU A 120 -22.34 2.29 5.51
CA GLU A 120 -21.94 2.72 6.86
C GLU A 120 -21.32 1.59 7.68
N LYS A 121 -21.86 0.37 7.57
CA LYS A 121 -21.31 -0.81 8.25
C LYS A 121 -19.89 -1.11 7.77
N VAL A 122 -19.64 -1.03 6.45
CA VAL A 122 -18.29 -1.21 5.88
C VAL A 122 -17.34 -0.15 6.44
N CYS A 123 -17.74 1.12 6.44
CA CYS A 123 -16.94 2.22 7.00
C CYS A 123 -16.58 2.00 8.48
N ARG A 124 -17.56 1.62 9.30
CA ARG A 124 -17.36 1.33 10.72
C ARG A 124 -16.42 0.16 10.96
N ASP A 125 -16.63 -0.95 10.26
CA ASP A 125 -15.80 -2.15 10.38
C ASP A 125 -14.36 -1.86 9.92
N MET A 126 -14.18 -1.08 8.84
CA MET A 126 -12.85 -0.65 8.36
C MET A 126 -12.12 0.25 9.36
N ARG A 127 -12.82 1.20 10.00
CA ARG A 127 -12.23 2.06 11.02
C ARG A 127 -11.75 1.26 12.22
N GLU A 128 -12.61 0.38 12.75
CA GLU A 128 -12.24 -0.47 13.87
C GLU A 128 -11.08 -1.40 13.47
N TYR A 129 -11.12 -2.01 12.28
CA TYR A 129 -10.01 -2.82 11.80
C TYR A 129 -8.69 -2.03 11.69
N ALA A 130 -8.71 -0.81 11.15
CA ALA A 130 -7.53 0.02 11.04
C ALA A 130 -6.94 0.34 12.42
N GLU A 131 -7.78 0.70 13.39
CA GLU A 131 -7.35 0.96 14.77
C GLU A 131 -6.64 -0.26 15.37
N LEU A 132 -7.23 -1.44 15.23
CA LEU A 132 -6.64 -2.68 15.76
C LEU A 132 -5.38 -3.08 14.99
N PHE A 133 -5.41 -3.00 13.67
CA PHE A 133 -4.32 -3.43 12.80
C PHE A 133 -3.08 -2.54 12.93
N PHE A 134 -3.25 -1.23 13.12
CA PHE A 134 -2.14 -0.31 13.30
C PHE A 134 -1.84 -0.05 14.78
N SER A 135 -2.74 -0.43 15.69
CA SER A 135 -2.63 -0.18 17.13
C SER A 135 -2.43 1.31 17.44
N VAL A 136 -3.14 2.15 16.70
CA VAL A 136 -3.19 3.61 16.84
C VAL A 136 -4.65 4.05 16.69
N PRO A 137 -5.06 5.19 17.27
CA PRO A 137 -6.43 5.68 17.14
C PRO A 137 -6.88 5.78 15.67
N ALA A 138 -8.11 5.34 15.38
CA ALA A 138 -8.71 5.58 14.08
C ALA A 138 -10.04 6.35 14.20
N VAL A 139 -10.22 7.34 13.34
CA VAL A 139 -11.44 8.18 13.29
C VAL A 139 -12.16 7.93 11.97
N LEU A 140 -13.47 7.73 12.05
CA LEU A 140 -14.35 7.73 10.88
C LEU A 140 -14.99 9.11 10.79
N ASN A 141 -14.68 9.86 9.73
CA ASN A 141 -15.25 11.18 9.51
C ASN A 141 -16.68 11.07 8.95
N GLU A 142 -17.45 12.14 9.11
CA GLU A 142 -18.70 12.33 8.38
C GLU A 142 -18.46 12.29 6.86
N PRO A 143 -19.36 11.66 6.07
CA PRO A 143 -19.21 11.61 4.63
C PRO A 143 -19.12 13.01 4.00
N LEU A 144 -18.18 13.18 3.07
CA LEU A 144 -18.06 14.38 2.25
C LEU A 144 -18.49 14.11 0.81
N PRO A 145 -19.01 15.09 0.07
CA PRO A 145 -19.25 14.91 -1.36
C PRO A 145 -17.93 14.62 -2.09
N VAL A 146 -18.00 13.84 -3.17
CA VAL A 146 -16.82 13.63 -4.02
C VAL A 146 -16.40 14.97 -4.64
N PRO A 147 -15.12 15.37 -4.60
CA PRO A 147 -14.69 16.68 -5.06
C PRO A 147 -15.03 16.94 -6.54
N GLN A 148 -15.45 18.16 -6.86
CA GLN A 148 -15.74 18.58 -8.23
C GLN A 148 -14.48 18.49 -9.12
N GLY A 149 -14.67 18.31 -10.43
CA GLY A 149 -13.57 18.23 -11.40
C GLY A 149 -12.75 16.93 -11.36
N CYS A 150 -13.08 15.99 -10.47
CA CYS A 150 -12.46 14.67 -10.39
C CYS A 150 -13.13 13.64 -11.33
N TYR A 151 -14.39 13.86 -11.73
CA TYR A 151 -15.10 12.92 -12.61
C TYR A 151 -14.68 13.10 -14.07
N ASN A 152 -14.43 11.98 -14.75
CA ASN A 152 -14.22 11.92 -16.18
C ASN A 152 -15.44 11.27 -16.85
N GLU A 153 -16.19 12.04 -17.64
CA GLU A 153 -17.44 11.57 -18.26
C GLU A 153 -17.23 10.43 -19.25
N GLN A 154 -16.16 10.48 -20.06
CA GLN A 154 -15.87 9.46 -21.07
C GLN A 154 -15.52 8.12 -20.42
N LYS A 155 -14.74 8.15 -19.34
CA LYS A 155 -14.34 6.95 -18.59
C LYS A 155 -15.40 6.48 -17.61
N ARG A 156 -16.31 7.38 -17.18
CA ARG A 156 -17.26 7.16 -16.08
C ARG A 156 -16.56 6.78 -14.77
N GLN A 157 -15.39 7.37 -14.54
CA GLN A 157 -14.49 7.09 -13.41
C GLN A 157 -14.00 8.41 -12.79
N PHE A 158 -13.53 8.34 -11.55
CA PHE A 158 -12.93 9.45 -10.85
C PHE A 158 -11.40 9.38 -10.89
N ASP A 159 -10.77 10.52 -11.15
CA ASP A 159 -9.33 10.69 -11.17
C ASP A 159 -8.79 10.65 -9.72
N ALA A 160 -8.09 9.57 -9.40
CA ALA A 160 -7.57 9.35 -8.06
C ALA A 160 -6.49 10.37 -7.68
N VAL A 161 -5.71 10.88 -8.65
CA VAL A 161 -4.65 11.87 -8.40
C VAL A 161 -5.25 13.22 -7.99
N LYS A 162 -6.34 13.63 -8.65
CA LYS A 162 -7.07 14.85 -8.25
C LYS A 162 -7.67 14.73 -6.86
N ILE A 163 -8.20 13.55 -6.50
CA ILE A 163 -8.72 13.30 -5.15
C ILE A 163 -7.60 13.35 -4.11
N LEU A 164 -6.43 12.75 -4.37
CA LEU A 164 -5.29 12.83 -3.44
C LEU A 164 -4.82 14.27 -3.18
N LYS A 165 -4.79 15.12 -4.22
CA LYS A 165 -4.48 16.54 -4.07
C LYS A 165 -5.48 17.24 -3.14
N TRP A 166 -6.77 17.01 -3.36
CA TRP A 166 -7.82 17.56 -2.51
C TRP A 166 -7.74 17.04 -1.06
N LEU A 167 -7.42 15.75 -0.86
CA LEU A 167 -7.24 15.18 0.47
C LEU A 167 -6.04 15.78 1.21
N PHE A 168 -4.96 16.07 0.49
CA PHE A 168 -3.77 16.69 1.08
C PHE A 168 -4.11 18.05 1.70
N ASP A 169 -4.91 18.87 1.02
CA ASP A 169 -5.35 20.18 1.50
C ASP A 169 -6.34 20.09 2.69
N LYS A 170 -6.98 18.94 2.88
CA LYS A 170 -7.97 18.68 3.95
C LYS A 170 -7.44 17.81 5.09
N ARG A 171 -6.19 17.35 5.00
CA ARG A 171 -5.60 16.39 5.93
C ARG A 171 -5.48 17.02 7.32
N PRO A 172 -6.05 16.40 8.38
CA PRO A 172 -5.81 16.84 9.75
C PRO A 172 -4.31 16.90 10.07
N GLU A 173 -3.88 17.87 10.87
CA GLU A 173 -2.46 18.07 11.17
C GLU A 173 -1.84 16.82 11.84
N ASP A 174 -2.59 16.21 12.75
CA ASP A 174 -2.21 15.03 13.53
C ASP A 174 -2.34 13.70 12.77
N ALA A 175 -2.81 13.73 11.52
CA ALA A 175 -3.03 12.53 10.73
C ALA A 175 -1.72 11.78 10.47
N LEU A 176 -1.58 10.59 11.04
CA LEU A 176 -0.58 9.62 10.61
C LEU A 176 -0.88 9.15 9.18
N ALA A 177 -2.16 8.92 8.88
CA ALA A 177 -2.68 8.65 7.55
C ALA A 177 -4.09 9.23 7.41
N TYR A 178 -4.41 9.77 6.24
CA TYR A 178 -5.75 10.25 5.89
C TYR A 178 -6.22 9.59 4.61
N VAL A 179 -7.14 8.65 4.73
CA VAL A 179 -7.51 7.75 3.63
C VAL A 179 -8.97 7.90 3.29
N ALA A 180 -9.27 8.22 2.05
CA ALA A 180 -10.63 8.24 1.55
C ALA A 180 -11.10 6.88 1.07
N VAL A 181 -12.38 6.60 1.28
CA VAL A 181 -13.07 5.42 0.73
C VAL A 181 -14.29 5.86 -0.07
N MET A 182 -14.54 5.22 -1.20
CA MET A 182 -15.70 5.51 -2.04
C MET A 182 -16.27 4.29 -2.76
N GLU A 183 -17.55 4.38 -3.16
CA GLU A 183 -18.25 3.40 -3.99
C GLU A 183 -18.40 3.88 -5.44
N ARG A 184 -17.34 4.50 -5.97
CA ARG A 184 -17.25 4.91 -7.37
C ARG A 184 -15.89 4.54 -7.91
N ASP A 185 -15.84 4.27 -9.19
CA ASP A 185 -14.67 3.68 -9.80
C ASP A 185 -13.54 4.70 -9.97
N LEU A 186 -12.31 4.27 -9.73
CA LEU A 186 -11.12 5.12 -9.73
C LEU A 186 -10.23 4.80 -10.93
N TYR A 187 -9.61 5.82 -11.50
CA TYR A 187 -8.57 5.66 -12.50
C TYR A 187 -7.38 6.59 -12.21
N VAL A 188 -6.25 6.26 -12.81
CA VAL A 188 -5.12 7.16 -12.99
C VAL A 188 -4.75 7.12 -14.47
N GLU A 189 -4.16 8.19 -14.98
CA GLU A 189 -3.68 8.26 -16.36
C GLU A 189 -2.84 7.04 -16.72
N ASN A 190 -3.05 6.52 -17.94
CA ASN A 190 -2.44 5.32 -18.50
C ASN A 190 -2.94 3.96 -17.95
N LEU A 191 -3.93 3.96 -17.05
CA LEU A 191 -4.53 2.73 -16.52
C LEU A 191 -6.03 2.64 -16.81
N ASN A 192 -6.55 1.42 -16.90
CA ASN A 192 -8.00 1.20 -16.99
C ASN A 192 -8.70 1.58 -15.69
N PHE A 193 -8.16 1.16 -14.54
CA PHE A 193 -8.68 1.46 -13.21
C PHE A 193 -7.64 1.17 -12.14
N VAL A 194 -7.91 1.63 -10.91
CA VAL A 194 -7.16 1.25 -9.70
C VAL A 194 -8.11 0.90 -8.56
N PHE A 195 -7.73 -0.04 -7.70
CA PHE A 195 -8.46 -0.28 -6.45
C PHE A 195 -8.21 0.82 -5.43
N GLY A 196 -7.02 1.40 -5.43
CA GLY A 196 -6.65 2.54 -4.61
C GLY A 196 -5.25 3.03 -4.96
N ILE A 197 -4.89 4.17 -4.39
CA ILE A 197 -3.54 4.72 -4.40
C ILE A 197 -3.25 5.41 -3.06
N GLY A 198 -2.09 5.10 -2.48
CA GLY A 198 -1.50 5.80 -1.35
C GLY A 198 -0.32 6.67 -1.78
N SER A 199 -0.20 7.87 -1.18
CA SER A 199 0.98 8.71 -1.31
C SER A 199 2.05 8.31 -0.32
N PHE A 200 3.26 8.01 -0.80
CA PHE A 200 4.42 7.68 0.04
C PHE A 200 4.94 8.84 0.88
N ASN A 201 4.61 10.09 0.52
CA ASN A 201 5.13 11.28 1.19
C ASN A 201 4.02 12.09 1.88
N GLU A 202 2.82 12.11 1.28
CA GLU A 202 1.80 13.08 1.64
C GLU A 202 0.77 12.55 2.63
N ARG A 203 0.99 11.36 3.21
CA ARG A 203 0.12 10.78 4.24
C ARG A 203 -1.36 10.68 3.84
N VAL A 204 -1.65 10.66 2.55
CA VAL A 204 -3.00 10.58 2.00
C VAL A 204 -3.16 9.38 1.08
N GLY A 205 -4.35 8.79 1.08
CA GLY A 205 -4.70 7.71 0.18
C GLY A 205 -6.16 7.78 -0.24
N VAL A 206 -6.50 7.15 -1.35
CA VAL A 206 -7.90 6.96 -1.76
C VAL A 206 -8.06 5.56 -2.32
N TYR A 207 -9.13 4.87 -1.94
CA TYR A 207 -9.46 3.56 -2.50
C TYR A 207 -10.97 3.41 -2.73
N SER A 208 -11.30 2.51 -3.64
CA SER A 208 -12.66 2.23 -4.07
C SER A 208 -13.04 0.80 -3.77
N ILE A 209 -14.23 0.62 -3.20
CA ILE A 209 -14.78 -0.71 -2.90
C ILE A 209 -15.78 -1.18 -3.97
N ILE A 210 -16.06 -0.36 -5.00
CA ILE A 210 -17.12 -0.64 -5.99
C ILE A 210 -16.91 -1.94 -6.78
N ARG A 211 -15.65 -2.33 -6.95
CA ARG A 211 -15.26 -3.52 -7.72
C ARG A 211 -15.25 -4.80 -6.89
N PHE A 212 -15.45 -4.74 -5.57
CA PHE A 212 -15.46 -5.94 -4.74
C PHE A 212 -16.74 -6.76 -4.87
N ARG A 213 -17.87 -6.16 -5.28
CA ARG A 213 -19.15 -6.81 -5.66
C ARG A 213 -19.40 -8.18 -5.01
N SER A 214 -19.38 -8.23 -3.68
CA SER A 214 -19.51 -9.48 -2.92
C SER A 214 -20.29 -9.23 -1.62
N ALA A 215 -20.83 -10.30 -1.05
CA ALA A 215 -21.45 -10.24 0.27
C ALA A 215 -20.39 -10.27 1.37
N TYR A 216 -20.80 -9.95 2.60
CA TYR A 216 -20.01 -10.25 3.79
C TYR A 216 -19.84 -11.78 3.93
N PRO A 217 -18.67 -12.27 4.39
CA PRO A 217 -17.53 -11.51 4.89
C PRO A 217 -16.49 -11.15 3.81
N THR A 218 -16.67 -11.57 2.55
CA THR A 218 -15.72 -11.32 1.46
C THR A 218 -15.54 -9.83 1.17
N LEU A 219 -16.63 -9.06 1.19
CA LEU A 219 -16.58 -7.61 0.98
C LEU A 219 -15.66 -6.92 1.97
N ILE A 220 -15.88 -7.16 3.27
CA ILE A 220 -15.08 -6.52 4.32
C ILE A 220 -13.64 -7.02 4.31
N ARG A 221 -13.40 -8.31 4.01
CA ARG A 221 -12.04 -8.85 3.86
C ARG A 221 -11.24 -8.10 2.79
N ARG A 222 -11.84 -7.89 1.61
CA ARG A 222 -11.21 -7.15 0.50
C ARG A 222 -11.00 -5.68 0.87
N ALA A 223 -12.01 -5.04 1.45
CA ALA A 223 -11.92 -3.64 1.86
C ALA A 223 -10.83 -3.39 2.91
N MET A 224 -10.75 -4.25 3.92
CA MET A 224 -9.70 -4.21 4.94
C MET A 224 -8.31 -4.45 4.37
N ALA A 225 -8.17 -5.43 3.46
CA ALA A 225 -6.89 -5.71 2.80
C ALA A 225 -6.42 -4.51 1.99
N THR A 226 -7.29 -3.92 1.15
CA THR A 226 -6.93 -2.72 0.38
C THR A 226 -6.60 -1.55 1.28
N LEU A 227 -7.43 -1.25 2.29
CA LEU A 227 -7.17 -0.16 3.25
C LEU A 227 -5.79 -0.30 3.92
N THR A 228 -5.47 -1.48 4.44
CA THR A 228 -4.22 -1.71 5.17
C THR A 228 -3.01 -1.79 4.24
N HIS A 229 -3.18 -2.24 3.00
CA HIS A 229 -2.15 -2.17 1.96
C HIS A 229 -1.79 -0.72 1.62
N GLU A 230 -2.79 0.13 1.35
CA GLU A 230 -2.55 1.54 1.03
C GLU A 230 -1.98 2.33 2.21
N ILE A 231 -2.43 2.06 3.44
CA ILE A 231 -1.81 2.66 4.64
C ILE A 231 -0.38 2.14 4.81
N GLY A 232 -0.09 0.89 4.44
CA GLY A 232 1.28 0.37 4.39
C GLY A 232 2.19 1.23 3.49
N HIS A 233 1.72 1.59 2.30
CA HIS A 233 2.42 2.52 1.41
C HIS A 233 2.57 3.93 2.00
N ILE A 234 1.53 4.46 2.65
CA ILE A 234 1.61 5.71 3.40
C ILE A 234 2.72 5.63 4.45
N LEU A 235 2.84 4.51 5.18
CA LEU A 235 3.90 4.26 6.14
C LEU A 235 5.24 3.85 5.49
N SER A 236 5.43 4.13 4.20
CA SER A 236 6.66 3.91 3.42
C SER A 236 7.05 2.44 3.17
N MET A 237 6.11 1.49 3.30
CA MET A 237 6.37 0.11 2.93
C MET A 237 6.28 -0.07 1.43
N GLU A 238 7.29 -0.71 0.84
CA GLU A 238 7.22 -1.19 -0.53
C GLU A 238 6.50 -2.53 -0.64
N HIS A 239 6.24 -2.96 -1.88
CA HIS A 239 5.68 -4.28 -2.13
C HIS A 239 6.58 -5.38 -1.58
N CYS A 240 5.98 -6.37 -0.93
CA CYS A 240 6.67 -7.53 -0.41
C CYS A 240 6.84 -8.58 -1.52
N ILE A 241 8.07 -9.05 -1.70
CA ILE A 241 8.43 -10.12 -2.65
C ILE A 241 8.92 -11.39 -1.95
N PHE A 242 8.97 -11.41 -0.62
CA PHE A 242 9.60 -12.49 0.18
C PHE A 242 8.60 -13.58 0.60
N TYR A 243 7.41 -13.18 1.03
CA TYR A 243 6.36 -14.07 1.54
C TYR A 243 5.03 -13.77 0.87
N GLU A 244 4.08 -14.71 0.95
CA GLU A 244 2.67 -14.38 0.77
C GLU A 244 2.26 -13.38 1.87
N CYS A 245 2.08 -12.12 1.49
CA CYS A 245 1.94 -11.00 2.42
C CYS A 245 0.81 -10.06 1.95
N LEU A 246 0.17 -9.38 2.90
CA LEU A 246 -0.74 -8.26 2.60
C LEU A 246 -0.10 -7.21 1.68
N MET A 247 1.20 -6.96 1.83
CA MET A 247 1.94 -5.97 1.04
C MET A 247 2.40 -6.51 -0.33
N CYS A 248 1.99 -7.69 -0.77
CA CYS A 248 2.28 -8.12 -2.15
C CYS A 248 1.49 -7.25 -3.15
N GLY A 249 2.15 -6.81 -4.22
CA GLY A 249 1.45 -6.23 -5.37
C GLY A 249 0.51 -7.25 -6.02
N SER A 250 -0.54 -6.77 -6.69
CA SER A 250 -1.52 -7.65 -7.33
C SER A 250 -2.11 -7.03 -8.60
N ASN A 251 -2.22 -7.85 -9.65
CA ASN A 251 -2.80 -7.49 -10.94
C ASN A 251 -4.29 -7.84 -11.06
N SER A 252 -4.88 -8.55 -10.09
CA SER A 252 -6.28 -8.96 -10.16
C SER A 252 -6.87 -9.26 -8.79
N LEU A 253 -8.21 -9.18 -8.68
CA LEU A 253 -8.90 -9.62 -7.47
C LEU A 253 -8.62 -11.08 -7.14
N ALA A 254 -8.53 -11.95 -8.15
CA ALA A 254 -8.26 -13.36 -7.94
C ALA A 254 -6.85 -13.60 -7.35
N GLU A 255 -5.85 -12.82 -7.76
CA GLU A 255 -4.52 -12.86 -7.16
C GLU A 255 -4.55 -12.31 -5.72
N SER A 256 -5.16 -11.13 -5.51
CA SER A 256 -5.30 -10.51 -4.19
C SER A 256 -6.04 -11.40 -3.19
N ASP A 257 -7.13 -12.07 -3.61
CA ASP A 257 -7.92 -12.96 -2.76
C ASP A 257 -7.15 -14.19 -2.28
N ARG A 258 -6.18 -14.67 -3.08
CA ARG A 258 -5.29 -15.77 -2.68
C ARG A 258 -4.26 -15.35 -1.63
N ARG A 259 -3.95 -14.06 -1.53
CA ARG A 259 -3.00 -13.53 -0.56
C ARG A 259 -3.66 -13.38 0.82
N PRO A 260 -2.88 -13.51 1.91
CA PRO A 260 -3.39 -13.25 3.25
C PRO A 260 -3.65 -11.75 3.46
N VAL A 261 -4.50 -11.43 4.45
CA VAL A 261 -4.71 -10.05 4.90
C VAL A 261 -3.76 -9.64 6.04
N HIS A 262 -2.84 -10.52 6.43
CA HIS A 262 -1.83 -10.26 7.45
C HIS A 262 -0.46 -9.97 6.83
N LEU A 263 0.38 -9.27 7.61
CA LEU A 263 1.77 -9.01 7.24
C LEU A 263 2.63 -10.26 7.45
N CYS A 264 3.64 -10.43 6.59
CA CYS A 264 4.73 -11.37 6.82
C CYS A 264 5.66 -10.90 7.96
N PRO A 265 6.60 -11.73 8.46
CA PRO A 265 7.45 -11.35 9.57
C PRO A 265 8.27 -10.08 9.29
N ILE A 266 8.73 -9.90 8.05
CA ILE A 266 9.51 -8.72 7.63
C ILE A 266 8.65 -7.46 7.69
N CYS A 267 7.48 -7.46 7.03
CA CYS A 267 6.61 -6.30 7.01
C CYS A 267 5.98 -6.02 8.39
N LEU A 268 5.73 -7.05 9.20
CA LEU A 268 5.28 -6.90 10.58
C LEU A 268 6.36 -6.21 11.42
N SER A 269 7.62 -6.61 11.29
CA SER A 269 8.75 -5.97 11.99
C SER A 269 8.94 -4.51 11.56
N LYS A 270 8.69 -4.16 10.29
CA LYS A 270 8.66 -2.76 9.85
C LYS A 270 7.56 -1.97 10.56
N LEU A 271 6.35 -2.54 10.62
CA LEU A 271 5.21 -1.89 11.25
C LEU A 271 5.43 -1.69 12.74
N GLU A 272 5.86 -2.74 13.44
CA GLU A 272 6.16 -2.68 14.87
C GLU A 272 7.28 -1.69 15.15
N TRP A 273 8.35 -1.69 14.35
CA TRP A 273 9.44 -0.74 14.54
C TRP A 273 8.96 0.72 14.40
N ASN A 274 8.03 1.02 13.48
CA ASN A 274 7.49 2.36 13.31
C ASN A 274 6.47 2.73 14.41
N LEU A 275 5.52 1.84 14.70
CA LEU A 275 4.35 2.16 15.52
C LEU A 275 4.49 1.78 17.00
N LYS A 276 5.47 0.93 17.35
CA LYS A 276 5.82 0.49 18.71
C LYS A 276 4.66 -0.18 19.47
N PHE A 277 3.87 -1.00 18.79
CA PHE A 277 2.77 -1.73 19.42
C PHE A 277 3.20 -3.06 20.03
N ASP A 278 2.43 -3.56 20.99
CA ASP A 278 2.55 -4.93 21.49
C ASP A 278 1.93 -5.93 20.50
N ARG A 279 2.76 -6.82 19.93
CA ARG A 279 2.30 -7.81 18.93
C ARG A 279 1.21 -8.72 19.48
N LYS A 280 1.34 -9.16 20.73
CA LYS A 280 0.46 -10.16 21.33
C LYS A 280 -0.94 -9.59 21.54
N GLU A 281 -1.03 -8.44 22.21
CA GLU A 281 -2.26 -7.70 22.43
C GLU A 281 -2.95 -7.36 21.11
N ARG A 282 -2.18 -6.86 20.13
CA ARG A 282 -2.68 -6.58 18.78
C ARG A 282 -3.35 -7.80 18.15
N TYR A 283 -2.69 -8.96 18.18
CA TYR A 283 -3.25 -10.19 17.60
C TYR A 283 -4.44 -10.75 18.37
N GLN A 284 -4.51 -10.56 19.70
CA GLN A 284 -5.70 -10.90 20.49
C GLN A 284 -6.91 -10.08 20.05
N LYS A 285 -6.74 -8.76 19.95
CA LYS A 285 -7.81 -7.84 19.50
C LYS A 285 -8.23 -8.14 18.06
N LEU A 286 -7.27 -8.37 17.16
CA LEU A 286 -7.56 -8.75 15.76
C LEU A 286 -8.30 -10.08 15.66
N ARG A 287 -7.93 -11.10 16.46
CA ARG A 287 -8.65 -12.38 16.52
C ARG A 287 -10.12 -12.17 16.83
N ASP A 288 -10.42 -11.35 17.82
CA ASP A 288 -11.80 -11.12 18.27
C ASP A 288 -12.60 -10.34 17.23
N PHE A 289 -11.97 -9.34 16.60
CA PHE A 289 -12.55 -8.64 15.46
C PHE A 289 -12.85 -9.60 14.28
N TYR A 290 -11.89 -10.45 13.89
CA TYR A 290 -12.08 -11.39 12.79
C TYR A 290 -13.23 -12.37 13.06
N LYS A 291 -13.37 -12.87 14.30
CA LYS A 291 -14.53 -13.69 14.69
C LYS A 291 -15.84 -12.92 14.53
N LYS A 292 -15.89 -11.67 15.02
CA LYS A 292 -17.07 -10.79 14.92
C LYS A 292 -17.54 -10.61 13.48
N VAL A 293 -16.62 -10.47 12.53
CA VAL A 293 -16.95 -10.26 11.10
C VAL A 293 -17.01 -11.56 10.28
N GLY A 294 -16.88 -12.74 10.88
CA GLY A 294 -17.01 -14.04 10.20
C GLY A 294 -15.76 -14.51 9.43
N LEU A 295 -14.58 -13.98 9.74
CA LEU A 295 -13.31 -14.32 9.09
C LEU A 295 -12.53 -15.35 9.90
N ASN A 296 -13.03 -16.59 9.91
CA ASN A 296 -12.49 -17.66 10.76
C ASN A 296 -11.03 -18.04 10.43
N ARG A 297 -10.63 -17.98 9.16
CA ARG A 297 -9.24 -18.31 8.75
C ARG A 297 -8.26 -17.29 9.33
N GLU A 298 -8.59 -16.01 9.20
CA GLU A 298 -7.83 -14.88 9.74
C GLU A 298 -7.83 -14.89 11.28
N ALA A 299 -8.97 -15.22 11.91
CA ALA A 299 -9.08 -15.38 13.35
C ALA A 299 -8.16 -16.48 13.89
N ASN A 300 -8.10 -17.63 13.21
CA ASN A 300 -7.23 -18.75 13.60
C ASN A 300 -5.75 -18.39 13.45
N PHE A 301 -5.37 -17.69 12.39
CA PHE A 301 -4.01 -17.16 12.23
C PHE A 301 -3.67 -16.21 13.38
N ALA A 302 -4.52 -15.21 13.63
CA ALA A 302 -4.30 -14.24 14.71
C ALA A 302 -4.22 -14.91 16.09
N HIS A 303 -5.02 -15.97 16.33
CA HIS A 303 -4.94 -16.73 17.56
C HIS A 303 -3.56 -17.38 17.76
N ARG A 304 -3.00 -18.05 16.74
CA ARG A 304 -1.66 -18.66 16.84
C ARG A 304 -0.59 -17.61 17.13
N GLN A 305 -0.67 -16.45 16.46
CA GLN A 305 0.25 -15.35 16.71
C GLN A 305 0.10 -14.76 18.12
N SER A 306 -1.11 -14.74 18.69
CA SER A 306 -1.37 -14.21 20.03
C SER A 306 -0.87 -15.08 21.20
N ILE A 307 -0.46 -16.32 20.93
CA ILE A 307 0.03 -17.26 21.95
C ILE A 307 1.47 -17.69 21.71
N ARG A 308 2.07 -17.22 20.61
CA ARG A 308 3.47 -17.46 20.29
C ARG A 308 4.34 -16.84 21.39
N LYS A 309 5.32 -17.62 21.85
CA LYS A 309 6.25 -17.21 22.90
C LYS A 309 7.31 -16.27 22.36
#